data_AF-A0A3C2A5F4-F1
#
_entry.id   AF-A0A3C2A5F4-F1
#
_cell.length_a   1.000
_cell.length_b   1.000
_cell.length_c   1.000
_cell.angle_alpha   90.00
_cell.angle_beta   90.00
_cell.angle_gamma   90.00
#
_symmetry.space_group_name_H-M   'P 1'
#
loop_
_entity.id
_entity.type
_entity.pdbx_description
1 polymer ?
#
loop_
_entity_poly.entity_id
_entity_poly.type
_entity_poly.pdbx_seq_one_letter_code
_entity_poly.pdbx_strand_id
1 'polypeptide(L)'
;MPIELSAPTTPVLGHSHLITMSVAPKAGHPQHDYIMAQAYELAQALNIITEGYDAYSDFVPALFPEAPADRVIDVTIFFNTLYYLDNLFGEDTLAAERQDLKPALEGLQQLWLTGKPDTSVPPILKQLYGGMLAFRERLVAKVHPAFFKSLTHKLFLHLQHALHPADFTTVGGYISSRRWTGGMDATLALYDYVYENYLPDSLLVDHPYFTRMQYVVNLHPTLSNDIFSYPAE
;
A
#
# COMPACT_ATOMS: atom_id res chain seq x y z
N MET A 1 -20.40 -12.48 14.27
CA MET A 1 -21.24 -11.29 14.07
C MET A 1 -20.60 -10.45 12.98
N PRO A 2 -21.27 -10.22 11.84
CA PRO A 2 -20.78 -9.30 10.83
C PRO A 2 -20.87 -7.87 11.39
N ILE A 3 -19.78 -7.11 11.27
CA ILE A 3 -19.78 -5.68 11.58
C ILE A 3 -20.25 -4.98 10.31
N GLU A 4 -21.50 -4.54 10.28
CA GLU A 4 -21.98 -3.62 9.26
C GLU A 4 -21.28 -2.27 9.45
N LEU A 5 -20.28 -1.99 8.61
CA LEU A 5 -19.73 -0.65 8.45
C LEU A 5 -20.70 0.16 7.60
N SER A 6 -21.62 0.85 8.27
CA SER A 6 -22.47 1.85 7.61
C SER A 6 -21.60 3.00 7.13
N ALA A 7 -21.67 3.31 5.83
CA ALA A 7 -21.08 4.52 5.28
C ALA A 7 -21.73 5.74 5.96
N PRO A 8 -20.96 6.82 6.26
CA PRO A 8 -21.53 8.00 6.88
C PRO A 8 -22.63 8.58 5.98
N THR A 9 -23.83 8.71 6.53
CA THR A 9 -25.06 9.19 5.86
C THR A 9 -25.16 10.70 5.77
N THR A 10 -24.10 11.43 6.14
CA THR A 10 -24.10 12.90 6.12
C THR A 10 -23.35 13.41 4.89
N PRO A 11 -23.95 14.28 4.05
CA PRO A 11 -23.21 14.92 2.97
C PRO A 11 -22.08 15.73 3.60
N VAL A 12 -20.84 15.38 3.27
CA VAL A 12 -19.67 16.10 3.73
C VAL A 12 -19.70 17.48 3.08
N LEU A 13 -20.21 18.47 3.81
CA LEU A 13 -20.12 19.88 3.44
C LEU A 13 -18.65 20.22 3.19
N GLY A 14 -18.39 20.87 2.05
CA GLY A 14 -17.06 21.14 1.53
C GLY A 14 -16.22 22.04 2.44
N HIS A 15 -15.46 21.42 3.34
CA HIS A 15 -14.41 22.06 4.12
C HIS A 15 -13.08 22.19 3.34
N SER A 16 -13.13 22.27 2.00
CA SER A 16 -11.92 22.44 1.17
C SER A 16 -11.13 23.70 1.54
N HIS A 17 -11.81 24.72 2.09
CA HIS A 17 -11.19 25.94 2.62
C HIS A 17 -10.33 25.72 3.89
N LEU A 18 -10.40 24.56 4.54
CA LEU A 18 -9.61 24.23 5.74
C LEU A 18 -8.32 23.47 5.43
N ILE A 19 -8.08 23.08 4.16
CA ILE A 19 -6.88 22.34 3.76
C ILE A 19 -6.27 23.06 2.57
N THR A 20 -5.17 23.77 2.80
CA THR A 20 -4.35 24.38 1.76
C THR A 20 -3.27 23.39 1.32
N MET A 21 -3.01 23.30 0.02
CA MET A 21 -1.83 22.56 -0.46
C MET A 21 -0.57 23.14 0.19
N SER A 22 0.30 22.25 0.65
CA SER A 22 1.58 22.67 1.21
C SER A 22 2.38 23.42 0.14
N VAL A 23 2.86 24.61 0.49
CA VAL A 23 3.85 25.36 -0.31
C VAL A 23 5.29 25.02 0.10
N ALA A 24 5.45 24.03 0.98
CA ALA A 24 6.77 23.56 1.39
C ALA A 24 7.55 23.05 0.17
N PRO A 25 8.85 23.34 0.08
CA PRO A 25 9.69 22.83 -1.00
C PRO A 25 9.67 21.30 -0.99
N LYS A 26 9.70 20.70 -2.18
CA LYS A 26 9.86 19.25 -2.34
C LYS A 26 11.17 18.84 -1.67
N ALA A 27 11.07 18.06 -0.60
CA ALA A 27 12.22 17.44 0.05
C ALA A 27 12.46 16.07 -0.59
N GLY A 28 13.69 15.82 -1.03
CA GLY A 28 14.14 14.49 -1.44
C GLY A 28 14.99 13.87 -0.34
N HIS A 29 14.96 12.56 -0.20
CA HIS A 29 15.86 11.87 0.72
C HIS A 29 17.32 12.10 0.30
N PRO A 30 18.24 12.46 1.22
CA PRO A 30 19.63 12.76 0.89
C PRO A 30 20.41 11.56 0.32
N GLN A 31 19.94 10.34 0.60
CA GLN A 31 20.50 9.08 0.10
C GLN A 31 19.60 8.40 -0.96
N HIS A 32 18.84 9.17 -1.75
CA HIS A 32 17.93 8.66 -2.77
C HIS A 32 18.57 7.55 -3.63
N ASP A 33 19.68 7.84 -4.30
CA ASP A 33 20.30 6.91 -5.25
C ASP A 33 20.78 5.62 -4.58
N TYR A 34 21.30 5.73 -3.35
CA TYR A 34 21.70 4.58 -2.55
C TYR A 34 20.49 3.69 -2.21
N ILE A 35 19.37 4.29 -1.76
CA ILE A 35 18.14 3.55 -1.44
C ILE A 35 17.62 2.84 -2.68
N MET A 36 17.53 3.53 -3.81
CA MET A 36 17.01 2.95 -5.06
C MET A 36 17.90 1.82 -5.56
N ALA A 37 19.23 1.97 -5.51
CA ALA A 37 20.16 0.90 -5.88
C ALA A 37 19.99 -0.34 -4.99
N GLN A 38 19.94 -0.17 -3.67
CA GLN A 38 19.79 -1.28 -2.72
C GLN A 38 18.43 -1.97 -2.84
N ALA A 39 17.35 -1.20 -3.02
CA ALA A 39 16.03 -1.76 -3.24
C ALA A 39 15.94 -2.52 -4.57
N TYR A 40 16.61 -2.03 -5.61
CA TYR A 40 16.68 -2.72 -6.90
C TYR A 40 17.42 -4.06 -6.80
N GLU A 41 18.60 -4.09 -6.17
CA GLU A 41 19.37 -5.33 -5.93
C GLU A 41 18.55 -6.38 -5.18
N LEU A 42 17.82 -5.96 -4.14
CA LEU A 42 16.95 -6.84 -3.37
C LEU A 42 15.73 -7.31 -4.18
N ALA A 43 15.09 -6.43 -4.97
CA ALA A 43 13.98 -6.81 -5.84
C ALA A 43 14.41 -7.81 -6.92
N GLN A 44 15.62 -7.65 -7.49
CA GLN A 44 16.23 -8.61 -8.40
C GLN A 44 16.45 -9.96 -7.71
N ALA A 45 17.03 -9.97 -6.51
CA ALA A 45 17.28 -11.21 -5.77
C ALA A 45 16.00 -11.97 -5.41
N LEU A 46 14.89 -11.26 -5.21
CA LEU A 46 13.56 -11.82 -4.94
C LEU A 46 12.78 -12.17 -6.22
N ASN A 47 13.31 -11.79 -7.40
CA ASN A 47 12.68 -11.94 -8.70
C ASN A 47 11.27 -11.34 -8.77
N ILE A 48 11.09 -10.15 -8.17
CA ILE A 48 9.82 -9.38 -8.17
C ILE A 48 9.87 -8.17 -9.11
N ILE A 49 10.71 -8.25 -10.15
CA ILE A 49 10.83 -7.25 -11.20
C ILE A 49 10.17 -7.82 -12.45
N THR A 50 9.10 -7.17 -12.94
CA THR A 50 8.43 -7.56 -14.20
C THR A 50 9.08 -6.88 -15.41
N GLU A 51 8.85 -7.42 -16.61
CA GLU A 51 9.11 -6.68 -17.85
C GLU A 51 8.27 -5.38 -17.82
N GLY A 52 8.91 -4.23 -18.08
CA GLY A 52 8.29 -2.91 -17.90
C GLY A 52 8.43 -2.30 -16.50
N TYR A 53 9.33 -2.82 -15.65
CA TYR A 53 9.67 -2.15 -14.38
C TYR A 53 10.44 -0.84 -14.62
N ASP A 54 9.72 0.28 -14.65
CA ASP A 54 10.28 1.63 -14.77
C ASP A 54 10.26 2.34 -13.40
N ALA A 55 10.98 1.77 -12.43
CA ALA A 55 11.20 2.39 -11.12
C ALA A 55 9.92 2.93 -10.44
N TYR A 56 8.82 2.17 -10.48
CA TYR A 56 7.51 2.57 -9.94
C TYR A 56 7.52 3.01 -8.47
N SER A 57 8.59 2.72 -7.73
CA SER A 57 8.79 3.10 -6.32
C SER A 57 9.80 4.23 -6.11
N ASP A 58 10.22 4.95 -7.15
CA ASP A 58 11.14 6.10 -7.08
C ASP A 58 10.62 7.25 -6.20
N PHE A 59 9.31 7.32 -6.02
CA PHE A 59 8.67 8.30 -5.14
C PHE A 59 8.87 7.97 -3.65
N VAL A 60 9.21 6.72 -3.29
CA VAL A 60 9.27 6.28 -1.89
C VAL A 60 10.25 7.10 -1.06
N PRO A 61 11.51 7.37 -1.50
CA PRO A 61 12.40 8.26 -0.76
C PRO A 61 11.85 9.69 -0.63
N ALA A 62 11.04 10.18 -1.58
CA ALA A 62 10.42 11.50 -1.47
C ALA A 62 9.26 11.55 -0.45
N LEU A 63 8.63 10.41 -0.13
CA LEU A 63 7.64 10.32 0.95
C LEU A 63 8.28 10.40 2.34
N PHE A 64 9.54 9.97 2.46
CA PHE A 64 10.22 9.82 3.75
C PHE A 64 11.56 10.55 3.80
N PRO A 65 11.61 11.86 3.51
CA PRO A 65 12.87 12.57 3.22
C PRO A 65 13.88 12.60 4.38
N GLU A 66 13.43 12.40 5.62
CA GLU A 66 14.25 12.44 6.84
C GLU A 66 14.37 11.07 7.54
N ALA A 67 13.78 10.02 6.98
CA ALA A 67 13.78 8.70 7.61
C ALA A 67 15.15 7.99 7.49
N PRO A 68 15.45 6.98 8.33
CA PRO A 68 16.63 6.14 8.15
C PRO A 68 16.59 5.37 6.83
N ALA A 69 17.69 5.40 6.06
CA ALA A 69 17.75 4.79 4.73
C ALA A 69 17.40 3.29 4.72
N ASP A 70 17.76 2.53 5.76
CA ASP A 70 17.42 1.10 5.85
C ASP A 70 15.90 0.87 5.95
N ARG A 71 15.18 1.73 6.68
CA ARG A 71 13.71 1.69 6.76
C ARG A 71 13.06 2.05 5.43
N VAL A 72 13.62 3.04 4.73
CA VAL A 72 13.12 3.44 3.41
C VAL A 72 13.36 2.34 2.37
N ILE A 73 14.51 1.63 2.43
CA ILE A 73 14.76 0.45 1.59
C ILE A 73 13.71 -0.64 1.87
N ASP A 74 13.44 -0.94 3.14
CA ASP A 74 12.43 -1.94 3.53
C ASP A 74 11.05 -1.59 2.96
N VAL A 75 10.64 -0.32 3.06
CA VAL A 75 9.38 0.18 2.46
C VAL A 75 9.41 0.16 0.94
N THR A 76 10.53 0.48 0.30
CA THR A 76 10.66 0.42 -1.16
C THR A 76 10.45 -1.01 -1.69
N ILE A 77 10.95 -2.02 -0.97
CA ILE A 77 10.68 -3.43 -1.28
C ILE A 77 9.22 -3.80 -1.09
N PHE A 78 8.56 -3.27 -0.07
CA PHE A 78 7.13 -3.44 0.11
C PHE A 78 6.34 -2.90 -1.09
N PHE A 79 6.63 -1.67 -1.54
CA PHE A 79 6.00 -1.09 -2.74
C PHE A 79 6.30 -1.91 -4.00
N ASN A 80 7.56 -2.32 -4.22
CA ASN A 80 7.90 -3.18 -5.35
C ASN A 80 7.10 -4.49 -5.35
N THR A 81 6.84 -5.06 -4.17
CA THR A 81 6.01 -6.27 -4.03
C THR A 81 4.55 -6.00 -4.37
N LEU A 82 4.01 -4.84 -3.97
CA LEU A 82 2.64 -4.45 -4.29
C LEU A 82 2.47 -4.15 -5.80
N TYR A 83 3.41 -3.43 -6.41
CA TYR A 83 3.41 -3.21 -7.85
C TYR A 83 3.58 -4.51 -8.64
N TYR A 84 4.38 -5.45 -8.13
CA TYR A 84 4.46 -6.78 -8.72
C TYR A 84 3.11 -7.51 -8.67
N LEU A 85 2.36 -7.41 -7.57
CA LEU A 85 1.00 -7.94 -7.47
C LEU A 85 0.04 -7.25 -8.46
N ASP A 86 0.11 -5.92 -8.53
CA ASP A 86 -0.72 -5.10 -9.41
C ASP A 86 -0.44 -5.38 -10.90
N ASN A 87 0.83 -5.49 -11.30
CA ASN A 87 1.23 -5.86 -12.66
C ASN A 87 0.81 -7.28 -13.08
N LEU A 88 0.46 -8.15 -12.12
CA LEU A 88 -0.02 -9.50 -12.42
C LEU A 88 -1.55 -9.62 -12.42
N PHE A 89 -2.22 -8.83 -11.58
CA PHE A 89 -3.63 -9.04 -11.22
C PHE A 89 -4.48 -7.77 -11.16
N GLY A 90 -3.88 -6.60 -11.43
CA GLY A 90 -4.49 -5.27 -11.43
C GLY A 90 -5.36 -5.03 -12.66
N GLU A 91 -6.07 -3.89 -12.65
CA GLU A 91 -7.18 -3.60 -13.57
C GLU A 91 -6.76 -3.55 -15.05
N ASP A 92 -5.53 -3.09 -15.33
CA ASP A 92 -5.02 -2.88 -16.70
C ASP A 92 -4.29 -4.10 -17.29
N THR A 93 -4.15 -5.17 -16.52
CA THR A 93 -3.37 -6.34 -16.91
C THR A 93 -4.26 -7.39 -17.59
N LEU A 94 -3.63 -8.40 -18.19
CA LEU A 94 -4.26 -9.64 -18.70
C LEU A 94 -4.94 -10.46 -17.58
N ALA A 95 -5.53 -9.83 -16.56
CA ALA A 95 -6.21 -10.43 -15.43
C ALA A 95 -7.32 -11.40 -15.87
N ALA A 96 -7.91 -11.20 -17.06
CA ALA A 96 -8.84 -12.16 -17.66
C ALA A 96 -8.16 -13.50 -18.01
N GLU A 97 -6.90 -13.49 -18.46
CA GLU A 97 -6.14 -14.69 -18.85
C GLU A 97 -5.47 -15.41 -17.66
N ARG A 98 -5.37 -14.74 -16.51
CA ARG A 98 -4.69 -15.24 -15.30
C ARG A 98 -5.59 -15.30 -14.07
N GLN A 99 -6.91 -15.26 -14.27
CA GLN A 99 -7.90 -15.29 -13.20
C GLN A 99 -7.76 -16.56 -12.33
N ASP A 100 -7.39 -17.69 -12.94
CA ASP A 100 -7.13 -18.97 -12.29
C ASP A 100 -5.85 -18.96 -11.42
N LEU A 101 -4.95 -18.02 -11.66
CA LEU A 101 -3.70 -17.84 -10.91
C LEU A 101 -3.81 -16.78 -9.81
N LYS A 102 -4.97 -16.14 -9.64
CA LYS A 102 -5.17 -15.11 -8.62
C LYS A 102 -4.92 -15.71 -7.22
N PRO A 103 -4.06 -15.10 -6.40
CA PRO A 103 -3.74 -15.65 -5.09
C PRO A 103 -4.97 -15.59 -4.18
N ALA A 104 -5.23 -16.68 -3.46
CA ALA A 104 -6.23 -16.67 -2.39
C ALA A 104 -5.77 -15.74 -1.27
N LEU A 105 -6.66 -14.82 -0.84
CA LEU A 105 -6.36 -13.85 0.22
C LEU A 105 -5.95 -14.54 1.52
N GLU A 106 -6.58 -15.66 1.85
CA GLU A 106 -6.28 -16.47 3.02
C GLU A 106 -4.85 -17.02 2.97
N GLY A 107 -4.37 -17.40 1.78
CA GLY A 107 -3.00 -17.88 1.57
C GLY A 107 -1.97 -16.79 1.82
N LEU A 108 -2.21 -15.58 1.29
CA LEU A 108 -1.40 -14.39 1.56
C LEU A 108 -1.42 -14.03 3.06
N GLN A 109 -2.59 -14.14 3.71
CA GLN A 109 -2.75 -13.82 5.12
C GLN A 109 -2.04 -14.82 6.02
N GLN A 110 -2.11 -16.11 5.70
CA GLN A 110 -1.37 -17.15 6.41
C GLN A 110 0.14 -16.94 6.28
N LEU A 111 0.65 -16.68 5.07
CA LEU A 111 2.05 -16.33 4.86
C LEU A 111 2.44 -15.11 5.71
N TRP A 112 1.66 -14.03 5.64
CA TRP A 112 1.95 -12.78 6.33
C TRP A 112 1.94 -12.92 7.85
N LEU A 113 1.01 -13.68 8.42
CA LEU A 113 0.92 -13.86 9.86
C LEU A 113 1.98 -14.83 10.37
N THR A 114 2.18 -15.96 9.68
CA THR A 114 3.00 -17.07 10.19
C THR A 114 4.44 -17.07 9.70
N GLY A 115 4.73 -16.39 8.58
CA GLY A 115 6.01 -16.44 7.89
C GLY A 115 6.26 -17.77 7.17
N LYS A 116 5.24 -18.61 7.00
CA LYS A 116 5.37 -19.94 6.38
C LYS A 116 4.71 -19.93 4.99
N PRO A 117 5.49 -20.05 3.91
CA PRO A 117 4.94 -20.10 2.56
C PRO A 117 4.30 -21.46 2.28
N ASP A 118 3.21 -21.44 1.53
CA ASP A 118 2.69 -22.63 0.86
C ASP A 118 3.60 -22.95 -0.34
N THR A 119 4.21 -24.13 -0.33
CA THR A 119 5.17 -24.56 -1.37
C THR A 119 4.49 -25.08 -2.63
N SER A 120 3.18 -25.32 -2.57
CA SER A 120 2.36 -25.85 -3.67
C SER A 120 1.87 -24.79 -4.66
N VAL A 121 2.04 -23.50 -4.34
CA VAL A 121 1.61 -22.41 -5.22
C VAL A 121 2.40 -22.36 -6.54
N PRO A 122 1.81 -21.87 -7.64
CA PRO A 122 2.50 -21.66 -8.91
C PRO A 122 3.77 -20.80 -8.78
N PRO A 123 4.80 -20.98 -9.63
CA PRO A 123 6.05 -20.24 -9.56
C PRO A 123 5.89 -18.71 -9.50
N ILE A 124 4.91 -18.17 -10.23
CA ILE A 124 4.62 -16.72 -10.25
C ILE A 124 4.18 -16.19 -8.88
N LEU A 125 3.43 -17.01 -8.12
CA LEU A 125 3.03 -16.69 -6.75
C LEU A 125 4.17 -16.91 -5.74
N LYS A 126 5.12 -17.81 -6.02
CA LYS A 126 6.32 -17.98 -5.16
C LYS A 126 7.15 -16.70 -5.10
N GLN A 127 7.24 -15.96 -6.20
CA GLN A 127 7.96 -14.68 -6.27
C GLN A 127 7.26 -13.60 -5.42
N LEU A 128 5.93 -13.46 -5.59
CA LEU A 128 5.11 -12.61 -4.72
C LEU A 128 5.27 -12.97 -3.23
N TYR A 129 5.21 -14.27 -2.90
CA TYR A 129 5.36 -14.76 -1.53
C TYR A 129 6.76 -14.44 -0.98
N GLY A 130 7.80 -14.56 -1.82
CA GLY A 130 9.16 -14.17 -1.48
C GLY A 130 9.27 -12.69 -1.11
N GLY A 131 8.69 -11.79 -1.93
CA GLY A 131 8.63 -10.36 -1.66
C GLY A 131 7.92 -10.04 -0.33
N MET A 132 6.73 -10.61 -0.13
CA MET A 132 5.95 -10.42 1.10
C MET A 132 6.69 -10.92 2.34
N LEU A 133 7.32 -12.10 2.25
CA LEU A 133 8.07 -12.68 3.35
C LEU A 133 9.31 -11.85 3.68
N ALA A 134 10.04 -11.39 2.66
CA ALA A 134 11.23 -10.57 2.81
C ALA A 134 10.92 -9.27 3.57
N PHE A 135 9.83 -8.58 3.23
CA PHE A 135 9.39 -7.40 3.96
C PHE A 135 8.88 -7.75 5.37
N ARG A 136 8.07 -8.80 5.51
CA ARG A 136 7.54 -9.26 6.79
C ARG A 136 8.66 -9.51 7.79
N GLU A 137 9.71 -10.25 7.41
CA GLU A 137 10.82 -10.61 8.31
C GLU A 137 11.59 -9.36 8.80
N ARG A 138 11.81 -8.40 7.91
CA ARG A 138 12.41 -7.09 8.25
C ARG A 138 11.53 -6.28 9.18
N LEU A 139 10.22 -6.35 8.96
CA LEU A 139 9.22 -5.62 9.74
C LEU A 139 9.11 -6.18 11.16
N VAL A 140 8.78 -7.47 11.32
CA VAL A 140 8.48 -8.07 12.63
C VAL A 140 9.66 -8.03 13.60
N ALA A 141 10.89 -7.98 13.08
CA ALA A 141 12.10 -7.83 13.89
C ALA A 141 12.23 -6.43 14.53
N LYS A 142 11.55 -5.42 13.99
CA LYS A 142 11.77 -4.00 14.31
C LYS A 142 10.55 -3.27 14.86
N VAL A 143 9.41 -3.92 15.07
CA VAL A 143 8.14 -3.24 15.39
C VAL A 143 7.38 -3.82 16.58
N HIS A 144 6.54 -2.99 17.20
CA HIS A 144 5.61 -3.43 18.23
C HIS A 144 4.47 -4.30 17.64
N PRO A 145 4.01 -5.36 18.33
CA PRO A 145 2.93 -6.21 17.83
C PRO A 145 1.61 -5.48 17.49
N ALA A 146 1.29 -4.41 18.24
CA ALA A 146 0.09 -3.61 17.96
C ALA A 146 0.18 -2.91 16.59
N PHE A 147 1.36 -2.36 16.25
CA PHE A 147 1.62 -1.78 14.94
C PHE A 147 1.48 -2.83 13.84
N PHE A 148 2.12 -3.99 14.02
CA PHE A 148 2.04 -5.08 13.05
C PHE A 148 0.58 -5.50 12.80
N LYS A 149 -0.23 -5.61 13.85
CA LYS A 149 -1.67 -5.88 13.74
C LYS A 149 -2.42 -4.80 12.95
N SER A 150 -2.14 -3.53 13.22
CA SER A 150 -2.76 -2.39 12.52
C SER A 150 -2.40 -2.36 11.03
N LEU A 151 -1.10 -2.47 10.71
CA LEU A 151 -0.63 -2.54 9.32
C LEU A 151 -1.22 -3.76 8.60
N THR A 152 -1.25 -4.93 9.26
CA THR A 152 -1.86 -6.14 8.70
C THR A 152 -3.31 -5.89 8.32
N HIS A 153 -4.10 -5.28 9.20
CA HIS A 153 -5.50 -4.99 8.89
C HIS A 153 -5.63 -4.09 7.65
N LYS A 154 -4.85 -3.00 7.57
CA LYS A 154 -4.89 -2.05 6.45
C LYS A 154 -4.42 -2.66 5.14
N LEU A 155 -3.33 -3.43 5.17
CA LEU A 155 -2.82 -4.16 4.02
C LEU A 155 -3.85 -5.15 3.48
N PHE A 156 -4.45 -5.97 4.34
CA PHE A 156 -5.38 -7.01 3.88
C PHE A 156 -6.73 -6.45 3.45
N LEU A 157 -7.16 -5.30 3.97
CA LEU A 157 -8.27 -4.56 3.38
C LEU A 157 -7.93 -4.10 1.96
N HIS A 158 -6.76 -3.50 1.76
CA HIS A 158 -6.31 -3.10 0.42
C HIS A 158 -6.24 -4.30 -0.53
N LEU A 159 -5.58 -5.39 -0.14
CA LEU A 159 -5.46 -6.60 -0.97
C LEU A 159 -6.82 -7.22 -1.29
N GLN A 160 -7.74 -7.25 -0.32
CA GLN A 160 -9.10 -7.71 -0.57
C GLN A 160 -9.76 -6.92 -1.71
N HIS A 161 -9.68 -5.59 -1.66
CA HIS A 161 -10.29 -4.72 -2.66
C HIS A 161 -9.52 -4.72 -3.99
N ALA A 162 -8.20 -4.82 -3.99
CA ALA A 162 -7.40 -4.91 -5.21
C ALA A 162 -7.62 -6.26 -5.92
N LEU A 163 -7.74 -7.36 -5.17
CA LEU A 163 -7.98 -8.68 -5.75
C LEU A 163 -9.46 -8.91 -6.10
N HIS A 164 -10.38 -8.23 -5.43
CA HIS A 164 -11.81 -8.36 -5.69
C HIS A 164 -12.45 -6.97 -5.70
N PRO A 165 -12.17 -6.15 -6.73
CA PRO A 165 -12.75 -4.82 -6.81
C PRO A 165 -14.27 -4.92 -6.89
N ALA A 166 -14.95 -4.01 -6.19
CA ALA A 166 -16.40 -3.97 -6.19
C ALA A 166 -16.88 -3.20 -7.43
N ASP A 167 -17.91 -3.71 -8.10
CA ASP A 167 -18.60 -2.98 -9.17
C ASP A 167 -19.23 -1.69 -8.63
N PHE A 168 -19.20 -0.64 -9.44
CA PHE A 168 -19.82 0.64 -9.12
C PHE A 168 -20.52 1.24 -10.35
N THR A 169 -21.62 1.96 -10.10
CA THR A 169 -22.40 2.64 -11.15
C THR A 169 -22.49 4.15 -10.94
N THR A 170 -21.85 4.66 -9.88
CA THR A 170 -21.85 6.08 -9.52
C THR A 170 -20.45 6.57 -9.18
N VAL A 171 -20.20 7.87 -9.36
CA VAL A 171 -18.94 8.51 -8.97
C VAL A 171 -18.65 8.32 -7.48
N GLY A 172 -19.67 8.41 -6.62
CA GLY A 172 -19.51 8.15 -5.18
C GLY A 172 -19.11 6.70 -4.88
N GLY A 173 -19.66 5.74 -5.63
CA GLY A 173 -19.26 4.34 -5.57
C GLY A 173 -17.80 4.13 -6.00
N TYR A 174 -17.40 4.74 -7.12
CA TYR A 174 -16.02 4.72 -7.60
C TYR A 174 -15.05 5.26 -6.54
N ILE A 175 -15.27 6.48 -6.02
CA ILE A 175 -14.40 7.09 -5.00
C ILE A 175 -14.29 6.19 -3.76
N SER A 176 -15.41 5.55 -3.36
CA SER A 176 -15.42 4.64 -2.22
C SER A 176 -14.60 3.38 -2.46
N SER A 177 -14.67 2.81 -3.67
CA SER A 177 -13.84 1.67 -4.09
C SER A 177 -12.36 2.06 -4.17
N ARG A 178 -12.08 3.17 -4.86
CA ARG A 178 -10.74 3.67 -5.15
C ARG A 178 -9.91 3.96 -3.91
N ARG A 179 -10.55 4.42 -2.84
CA ARG A 179 -9.94 4.59 -1.50
C ARG A 179 -9.20 3.33 -1.03
N TRP A 180 -9.77 2.16 -1.28
CA TRP A 180 -9.23 0.89 -0.81
C TRP A 180 -8.30 0.23 -1.82
N THR A 181 -8.57 0.39 -3.13
CA THR A 181 -7.69 -0.17 -4.17
C THR A 181 -6.37 0.58 -4.30
N GLY A 182 -6.28 1.85 -3.88
CA GLY A 182 -5.04 2.63 -4.00
C GLY A 182 -3.96 2.40 -2.93
N GLY A 183 -4.17 1.52 -1.95
CA GLY A 183 -3.11 1.14 -0.98
C GLY A 183 -2.65 2.23 -0.01
N MET A 184 -3.27 3.41 -0.02
CA MET A 184 -2.80 4.56 0.76
C MET A 184 -2.97 4.39 2.27
N ASP A 185 -3.98 3.66 2.74
CA ASP A 185 -4.11 3.36 4.17
C ASP A 185 -2.92 2.56 4.70
N ALA A 186 -2.48 1.54 3.95
CA ALA A 186 -1.28 0.78 4.30
C ALA A 186 -0.03 1.66 4.24
N THR A 187 0.08 2.51 3.22
CA THR A 187 1.17 3.48 3.07
C THR A 187 1.26 4.45 4.25
N LEU A 188 0.13 5.00 4.70
CA LEU A 188 0.09 5.91 5.84
C LEU A 188 0.55 5.24 7.13
N ALA A 189 0.22 3.96 7.33
CA ALA A 189 0.74 3.23 8.48
C ALA A 189 2.26 3.09 8.46
N LEU A 190 2.92 3.08 7.29
CA LEU A 190 4.37 2.97 7.21
C LEU A 190 5.11 4.21 7.75
N TYR A 191 4.44 5.36 7.94
CA TYR A 191 5.03 6.51 8.64
C TYR A 191 5.43 6.16 10.08
N ASP A 192 4.59 5.42 10.80
CA ASP A 192 4.91 4.98 12.16
C ASP A 192 6.12 4.02 12.17
N TYR A 193 6.27 3.23 11.11
CA TYR A 193 7.39 2.30 10.95
C TYR A 193 8.71 3.01 10.66
N VAL A 194 8.73 3.92 9.68
CA VAL A 194 9.97 4.56 9.20
C VAL A 194 10.50 5.61 10.18
N TYR A 195 9.62 6.28 10.92
CA TYR A 195 9.99 7.27 11.93
C TYR A 195 10.00 6.70 13.36
N GLU A 196 9.73 5.40 13.52
CA GLU A 196 9.64 4.73 14.83
C GLU A 196 8.70 5.44 15.82
N ASN A 197 7.65 6.08 15.29
CA ASN A 197 6.71 6.89 16.04
C ASN A 197 5.31 6.27 15.95
N TYR A 198 5.03 5.35 16.85
CA TYR A 198 3.76 4.62 16.89
C TYR A 198 2.69 5.46 17.58
N LEU A 199 1.76 6.00 16.79
CA LEU A 199 0.66 6.79 17.34
C LEU A 199 -0.31 5.87 18.11
N PRO A 200 -0.83 6.32 19.27
CA PRO A 200 -1.75 5.51 20.06
C PRO A 200 -3.11 5.39 19.39
N ASP A 201 -3.79 4.25 19.54
CA ASP A 201 -5.13 4.00 18.96
C ASP A 201 -6.15 5.09 19.33
N SER A 202 -6.07 5.63 20.54
CA SER A 202 -6.93 6.75 20.98
C SER A 202 -6.83 8.01 20.11
N LEU A 203 -5.70 8.23 19.45
CA LEU A 203 -5.52 9.34 18.52
C LEU A 203 -6.00 8.96 17.10
N LEU A 204 -5.74 7.71 16.70
CA LEU A 204 -6.01 7.21 15.36
C LEU A 204 -7.48 6.86 15.10
N VAL A 205 -8.20 6.39 16.12
CA VAL A 205 -9.58 5.88 16.00
C VAL A 205 -10.60 6.86 16.56
N ASP A 206 -10.30 7.47 17.71
CA ASP A 206 -11.30 8.21 18.49
C ASP A 206 -11.34 9.71 18.15
N HIS A 207 -10.38 10.22 17.37
CA HIS A 207 -10.29 11.63 17.05
C HIS A 207 -10.83 11.94 15.62
N PRO A 208 -12.00 12.59 15.47
CA PRO A 208 -12.67 12.75 14.17
C PRO A 208 -11.83 13.50 13.13
N TYR A 209 -10.95 14.40 13.57
CA TYR A 209 -10.04 15.12 12.67
C TYR A 209 -8.96 14.22 12.08
N PHE A 210 -8.47 13.21 12.83
CA PHE A 210 -7.48 12.26 12.31
C PHE A 210 -8.11 11.36 11.25
N THR A 211 -9.31 10.83 11.52
CA THR A 211 -10.08 10.05 10.55
C THR A 211 -10.35 10.83 9.27
N ARG A 212 -10.70 12.12 9.39
CA ARG A 212 -10.92 12.99 8.22
C ARG A 212 -9.62 13.27 7.46
N MET A 213 -8.53 13.53 8.16
CA MET A 213 -7.22 13.76 7.55
C MET A 213 -6.74 12.53 6.77
N GLN A 214 -6.82 11.34 7.38
CA GLN A 214 -6.49 10.08 6.71
C GLN A 214 -7.33 9.87 5.46
N TYR A 215 -8.63 10.16 5.52
CA TYR A 215 -9.51 10.07 4.35
C TYR A 215 -9.06 10.99 3.21
N VAL A 216 -8.75 12.27 3.50
CA VAL A 216 -8.32 13.22 2.46
C VAL A 216 -6.93 12.86 1.91
N VAL A 217 -5.99 12.48 2.77
CA VAL A 217 -4.63 12.10 2.36
C VAL A 217 -4.60 10.75 1.63
N ASN A 218 -5.60 9.88 1.83
CA ASN A 218 -5.78 8.69 1.00
C ASN A 218 -6.32 9.07 -0.40
N LEU A 219 -7.39 9.88 -0.46
CA LEU A 219 -8.05 10.18 -1.74
C LEU A 219 -7.26 11.09 -2.66
N HIS A 220 -6.52 12.06 -2.12
CA HIS A 220 -5.80 13.01 -2.95
C HIS A 220 -4.78 12.33 -3.88
N PRO A 221 -3.82 11.51 -3.40
CA PRO A 221 -2.84 10.85 -4.26
C PRO A 221 -3.47 9.79 -5.17
N THR A 222 -4.52 9.08 -4.74
CA THR A 222 -5.20 8.09 -5.60
C THR A 222 -5.92 8.76 -6.76
N LEU A 223 -6.70 9.80 -6.52
CA LEU A 223 -7.37 10.55 -7.59
C LEU A 223 -6.38 11.37 -8.43
N SER A 224 -5.24 11.79 -7.86
CA SER A 224 -4.16 12.40 -8.63
C SER A 224 -3.51 11.37 -9.56
N ASN A 225 -3.29 10.15 -9.08
CA ASN A 225 -2.79 9.04 -9.88
C ASN A 225 -3.73 8.82 -11.08
N ASP A 226 -5.04 8.74 -10.86
CA ASP A 226 -6.03 8.57 -11.95
C ASP A 226 -5.89 9.65 -13.03
N ILE A 227 -5.60 10.91 -12.67
CA ILE A 227 -5.39 11.99 -13.66
C ILE A 227 -4.10 11.79 -14.45
N PHE A 228 -3.02 11.34 -13.80
CA PHE A 228 -1.70 11.19 -14.42
C PHE A 228 -1.52 9.85 -15.15
N SER A 229 -2.22 8.80 -14.74
CA SER A 229 -2.22 7.48 -15.39
C SER A 229 -3.25 7.37 -16.50
N TYR A 230 -4.27 8.24 -16.55
CA TYR A 230 -5.30 8.24 -17.60
C TYR A 230 -4.80 8.09 -19.05
N PRO A 231 -3.65 8.66 -19.48
CA PRO A 231 -3.16 8.46 -20.85
C PRO A 231 -2.63 7.04 -21.13
N ALA A 232 -2.29 6.29 -20.08
CA ALA A 232 -1.75 4.93 -20.15
C ALA A 232 -2.81 3.85 -19.91
N GLU A 233 -3.91 4.20 -19.23
CA GLU A 233 -5.13 3.39 -19.00
C GLU A 233 -6.12 3.49 -20.18
#